data_AF-A0A840WXG4-F1
#
_entry.id   AF-A0A840WXG4-F1
#
_cell.length_a   1.000
_cell.length_b   1.000
_cell.length_c   1.000
_cell.angle_alpha   90.00
_cell.angle_beta   90.00
_cell.angle_gamma   90.00
#
_symmetry.space_group_name_H-M   'P 1'
#
loop_
_entity.id
_entity.type
_entity.pdbx_description
1 polymer ?
#
loop_
_entity_poly.entity_id
_entity_poly.type
_entity_poly.pdbx_seq_one_letter_code
_entity_poly.pdbx_strand_id
1 'polypeptide(L)'
;MNHQRRAMQERRCTICGTHVGSEQACTWPLADTGTRYYFEAPAHSECLAFALRSCPKLASIAHRSYVVEARDYTVWERRAIGTSPEGLVFEMTPLGEPPSGVVELFALTPIDPQFTPATQWLADHARAPH
;
A
#
# COMPACT_ATOMS: atom_id res chain seq x y z
N MET A 1 2.57 -19.89 1.80
CA MET A 1 2.97 -18.48 2.01
C MET A 1 1.82 -17.59 1.59
N ASN A 2 1.36 -16.66 2.44
CA ASN A 2 0.17 -15.85 2.19
C ASN A 2 0.38 -14.92 0.96
N HIS A 3 -0.62 -14.76 0.09
CA HIS A 3 -0.53 -14.00 -1.17
C HIS A 3 -0.11 -12.54 -0.92
N GLN A 4 -0.66 -11.91 0.13
CA GLN A 4 -0.32 -10.56 0.56
C GLN A 4 1.17 -10.41 0.90
N ARG A 5 1.73 -11.36 1.66
CA ARG A 5 3.14 -11.36 2.08
C ARG A 5 4.06 -11.37 0.87
N ARG A 6 3.77 -12.26 -0.08
CA ARG A 6 4.51 -12.34 -1.32
C ARG A 6 4.43 -11.03 -2.11
N ALA A 7 3.24 -10.45 -2.23
CA ALA A 7 3.04 -9.24 -3.01
C ALA A 7 3.81 -8.03 -2.44
N MET A 8 3.86 -7.91 -1.11
CA MET A 8 4.59 -6.82 -0.43
C MET A 8 6.10 -6.97 -0.53
N GLN A 9 6.63 -8.17 -0.30
CA GLN A 9 8.06 -8.45 -0.34
C GLN A 9 8.63 -8.43 -1.76
N GLU A 10 7.89 -8.98 -2.73
CA GLU A 10 8.31 -9.05 -4.13
C GLU A 10 7.84 -7.85 -4.96
N ARG A 11 7.36 -6.77 -4.32
CA ARG A 11 6.93 -5.54 -5.01
C ARG A 11 5.95 -5.81 -6.16
N ARG A 12 4.93 -6.62 -5.91
CA ARG A 12 3.91 -6.98 -6.90
C ARG A 12 2.67 -6.11 -6.77
N CYS A 13 2.14 -5.72 -7.91
CA CYS A 13 0.89 -4.99 -8.03
C CYS A 13 -0.27 -5.80 -7.42
N THR A 14 -0.99 -5.22 -6.48
CA THR A 14 -2.15 -5.85 -5.83
C THR A 14 -3.30 -6.15 -6.81
N ILE A 15 -3.32 -5.47 -7.96
CA ILE A 15 -4.39 -5.57 -8.97
C ILE A 15 -4.06 -6.62 -10.04
N CYS A 16 -2.90 -6.50 -10.70
CA CYS A 16 -2.53 -7.40 -11.79
C CYS A 16 -1.58 -8.55 -11.37
N GLY A 17 -1.04 -8.50 -10.16
CA GLY A 17 -0.10 -9.49 -9.63
C GLY A 17 1.32 -9.38 -10.19
N THR A 18 1.58 -8.54 -11.19
CA THR A 18 2.90 -8.37 -11.83
C THR A 18 3.83 -7.49 -11.00
N HIS A 19 5.14 -7.72 -11.10
CA HIS A 19 6.17 -6.88 -10.45
C HIS A 19 6.07 -5.41 -10.88
N VAL A 20 6.17 -4.48 -9.93
CA VAL A 20 6.33 -3.05 -10.16
C VAL A 20 7.83 -2.74 -10.19
N GLY A 21 8.35 -2.31 -11.34
CA GLY A 21 9.77 -2.04 -11.51
C GLY A 21 10.33 -1.04 -10.49
N SER A 22 11.64 -1.09 -10.23
CA SER A 22 12.32 -0.12 -9.34
C SER A 22 12.18 1.32 -9.83
N GLU A 23 12.17 1.51 -11.14
CA GLU A 23 12.01 2.82 -11.79
C GLU A 23 10.56 3.29 -11.86
N GLN A 24 9.60 2.43 -11.53
CA GLN A 24 8.18 2.74 -11.53
C GLN A 24 7.73 3.17 -10.14
N ALA A 25 6.88 4.18 -10.08
CA ALA A 25 6.22 4.54 -8.83
C ALA A 25 5.24 3.44 -8.41
N CYS A 26 5.27 3.11 -7.13
CA CYS A 26 4.23 2.36 -6.45
C CYS A 26 3.12 3.30 -6.04
N THR A 27 1.87 2.84 -6.17
CA THR A 27 0.69 3.66 -5.85
C THR A 27 -0.27 2.97 -4.88
N TRP A 28 -0.89 3.77 -4.01
CA TRP A 28 -1.91 3.33 -3.06
C TRP A 28 -3.05 4.35 -2.94
N PRO A 29 -4.32 3.93 -2.81
CA PRO A 29 -5.40 4.80 -2.41
C PRO A 29 -5.45 4.96 -0.89
N LEU A 30 -5.71 6.16 -0.39
CA LEU A 30 -5.83 6.45 1.05
C LEU A 30 -6.99 7.38 1.38
N ALA A 31 -7.51 7.26 2.59
CA ALA A 31 -8.49 8.20 3.12
C ALA A 31 -7.85 9.53 3.61
N ASP A 32 -6.63 9.47 4.14
CA ASP A 32 -5.92 10.64 4.69
C ASP A 32 -4.40 10.58 4.44
N THR A 33 -3.72 11.71 4.61
CA THR A 33 -2.27 11.84 4.45
C THR A 33 -1.48 11.56 5.73
N GLY A 34 -2.16 11.29 6.85
CA GLY A 34 -1.54 10.94 8.13
C GLY A 34 -1.24 9.44 8.29
N THR A 35 -1.69 8.62 7.32
CA THR A 35 -1.49 7.17 7.32
C THR A 35 -0.01 6.80 7.28
N ARG A 36 0.46 6.09 8.31
CA ARG A 36 1.86 5.67 8.48
C ARG A 36 2.16 4.27 7.96
N TYR A 37 1.17 3.37 8.02
CA TYR A 37 1.32 1.95 7.70
C TYR A 37 0.24 1.51 6.72
N TYR A 38 0.68 0.88 5.64
CA TYR A 38 -0.15 0.51 4.50
C TYR A 38 -0.22 -1.02 4.47
N PHE A 39 -1.41 -1.56 4.73
CA PHE A 39 -1.62 -3.01 4.83
C PHE A 39 -1.94 -3.68 3.50
N GLU A 40 -1.98 -2.92 2.42
CA GLU A 40 -2.12 -3.44 1.05
C GLU A 40 -0.80 -3.30 0.28
N ALA A 41 -0.54 -4.26 -0.59
CA ALA A 41 0.57 -4.19 -1.53
C ALA A 41 0.36 -3.01 -2.52
N PRO A 42 1.44 -2.44 -3.08
CA PRO A 42 1.33 -1.35 -4.05
C PRO A 42 0.58 -1.77 -5.30
N ALA A 43 0.17 -0.80 -6.11
CA ALA A 43 -0.28 -1.00 -7.48
C ALA A 43 0.59 -0.19 -8.48
N HIS A 44 0.62 -0.63 -9.74
CA HIS A 44 1.01 0.26 -10.84
C HIS A 44 0.00 1.42 -10.96
N SER A 45 0.47 2.60 -11.35
CA SER A 45 -0.40 3.78 -11.54
C SER A 45 -1.57 3.48 -12.50
N GLU A 46 -1.32 2.85 -13.65
CA GLU A 46 -2.38 2.51 -14.61
C GLU A 46 -3.40 1.52 -14.05
N CYS A 47 -2.93 0.52 -13.29
CA CYS A 47 -3.80 -0.45 -12.64
C CYS A 47 -4.68 0.22 -11.58
N LEU A 48 -4.11 1.09 -10.74
CA LEU A 48 -4.87 1.81 -9.73
C LEU A 48 -5.88 2.78 -10.37
N ALA A 49 -5.50 3.47 -11.45
CA ALA A 49 -6.41 4.33 -12.20
C ALA A 49 -7.58 3.54 -12.77
N PHE A 50 -7.32 2.37 -13.36
CA PHE A 50 -8.37 1.46 -13.81
C PHE A 50 -9.28 1.03 -12.66
N ALA A 51 -8.73 0.61 -11.52
CA ALA A 51 -9.51 0.17 -10.36
C ALA A 51 -10.38 1.30 -9.77
N LEU A 52 -9.84 2.51 -9.65
CA LEU A 52 -10.57 3.69 -9.18
C LEU A 52 -11.73 4.08 -10.11
N ARG A 53 -11.63 3.80 -11.41
CA ARG A 53 -12.70 4.05 -12.40
C ARG A 53 -13.73 2.92 -12.47
N SER A 54 -13.29 1.68 -12.34
CA SER A 54 -14.14 0.50 -12.59
C SER A 54 -14.80 -0.07 -11.33
N CYS A 55 -14.20 0.08 -10.16
CA CYS A 55 -14.74 -0.43 -8.90
C CYS A 55 -15.71 0.60 -8.27
N PRO A 56 -17.02 0.31 -8.15
CA PRO A 56 -17.99 1.26 -7.60
C PRO A 56 -17.65 1.70 -6.17
N LYS A 57 -17.09 0.80 -5.36
CA LYS A 57 -16.70 1.10 -3.98
C LYS A 57 -15.57 2.14 -3.95
N LEU A 58 -14.52 1.94 -4.75
CA LEU A 58 -13.40 2.88 -4.82
C LEU A 58 -13.82 4.20 -5.47
N ALA A 59 -14.58 4.15 -6.56
CA ALA A 59 -15.12 5.33 -7.23
C ALA A 59 -15.95 6.20 -6.28
N SER A 60 -16.77 5.58 -5.43
CA SER A 60 -17.63 6.31 -4.47
C SER A 60 -16.85 7.13 -3.43
N ILE A 61 -15.58 6.79 -3.17
CA ILE A 61 -14.73 7.49 -2.20
C ILE A 61 -13.65 8.35 -2.84
N ALA A 62 -13.48 8.29 -4.17
CA ALA A 62 -12.41 8.98 -4.89
C ALA A 62 -12.37 10.50 -4.63
N HIS A 63 -13.53 11.14 -4.48
CA HIS A 63 -13.66 12.58 -4.23
C HIS A 63 -13.15 13.04 -2.85
N ARG A 64 -12.89 12.10 -1.94
CA ARG A 64 -12.43 12.36 -0.57
C ARG A 64 -11.21 11.53 -0.19
N SER A 65 -10.51 10.98 -1.18
CA SER A 65 -9.33 10.15 -1.01
C SER A 65 -8.11 10.79 -1.67
N TYR A 66 -6.94 10.31 -1.30
CA TYR A 66 -5.66 10.64 -1.92
C TYR A 66 -5.11 9.42 -2.64
N VAL A 67 -4.28 9.66 -3.65
CA VAL A 67 -3.35 8.67 -4.17
C VAL A 67 -1.97 9.03 -3.66
N VAL A 68 -1.30 8.03 -3.09
CA VAL A 68 0.10 8.11 -2.68
C VAL A 68 0.96 7.50 -3.75
N GLU A 69 2.01 8.20 -4.11
CA GLU A 69 3.04 7.72 -5.04
C GLU A 69 4.40 7.74 -4.35
N ALA A 70 5.12 6.62 -4.43
CA ALA A 70 6.49 6.53 -3.95
C ALA A 70 7.29 5.54 -4.78
N ARG A 71 8.58 5.84 -4.98
CA ARG A 71 9.49 4.91 -5.67
C ARG A 71 9.97 3.79 -4.79
N ASP A 72 9.95 3.96 -3.48
CA ASP A 72 10.41 2.93 -2.56
C ASP A 72 9.61 2.91 -1.27
N TYR A 73 9.73 1.83 -0.51
CA TYR A 73 9.03 1.65 0.75
C TYR A 73 9.78 0.69 1.67
N THR A 74 9.64 0.90 2.97
CA THR A 74 10.06 -0.07 3.97
C THR A 74 8.97 -1.11 4.19
N VAL A 75 9.37 -2.39 4.31
CA VAL A 75 8.48 -3.47 4.70
C VAL A 75 8.60 -3.71 6.20
N TRP A 76 7.46 -3.80 6.88
CA TRP A 76 7.34 -4.06 8.30
C TRP A 76 6.54 -5.34 8.55
N GLU A 77 6.81 -5.96 9.68
CA GLU A 77 6.03 -7.05 10.24
C GLU A 77 5.31 -6.53 11.49
N ARG A 78 3.98 -6.67 11.51
CA ARG A 78 3.20 -6.52 12.74
C ARG A 78 3.24 -7.83 13.50
N ARG A 79 3.88 -7.83 14.67
CA ARG A 79 4.14 -9.03 15.47
C ARG A 79 3.38 -8.97 16.77
N ALA A 80 2.67 -10.05 17.12
CA ALA A 80 2.12 -10.23 18.45
C ALA A 80 3.25 -10.63 19.39
N ILE A 81 3.55 -9.77 20.37
CA ILE A 81 4.67 -9.94 21.31
C ILE A 81 4.21 -10.36 22.71
N GLY A 82 2.91 -10.33 22.97
CA GLY A 82 2.34 -10.75 24.24
C GLY A 82 0.85 -10.44 24.35
N THR A 83 0.36 -10.46 25.60
CA THR A 83 -1.03 -10.20 25.97
C THR A 83 -1.07 -9.21 27.13
N SER A 84 -2.00 -8.27 27.10
CA SER A 84 -2.41 -7.41 28.22
C SER A 84 -3.87 -7.70 28.59
N PRO A 85 -4.39 -7.15 29.72
CA PRO A 85 -5.80 -7.26 30.05
C PRO A 85 -6.76 -6.77 28.95
N GLU A 86 -6.30 -5.87 28.09
CA GLU A 86 -7.05 -5.27 26.99
C GLU A 86 -6.95 -6.05 25.66
N GLY A 87 -6.05 -7.06 25.57
CA GLY A 87 -5.91 -7.91 24.40
C GLY A 87 -4.46 -8.21 23.99
N LEU A 88 -4.26 -8.53 22.72
CA LEU A 88 -2.91 -8.79 22.19
C LEU A 88 -2.10 -7.49 22.08
N VAL A 89 -0.84 -7.56 22.49
CA VAL A 89 0.13 -6.47 22.34
C VAL A 89 0.93 -6.70 21.07
N PHE A 90 1.02 -5.65 20.23
CA PHE A 90 1.67 -5.72 18.94
C PHE A 90 2.81 -4.72 18.81
N GLU A 91 3.83 -5.12 18.06
CA GLU A 91 4.97 -4.27 17.68
C GLU A 91 5.12 -4.26 16.15
N MET A 92 5.61 -3.14 15.61
CA MET A 92 6.00 -3.01 14.22
C MET A 92 7.52 -3.17 14.12
N THR A 93 7.97 -4.25 13.51
CA THR A 93 9.40 -4.56 13.37
C THR A 93 9.79 -4.47 11.89
N PRO A 94 10.91 -3.83 11.52
CA PRO A 94 11.40 -3.87 10.15
C PRO A 94 11.61 -5.31 9.69
N LEU A 95 11.28 -5.60 8.43
CA LEU A 95 11.48 -6.92 7.86
C LEU A 95 12.97 -7.30 7.86
N GLY A 96 13.30 -8.46 8.43
CA GLY A 96 14.67 -8.99 8.47
C GLY A 96 15.40 -8.78 9.79
N GLU A 97 14.83 -8.01 10.73
CA GLU A 97 15.34 -7.88 12.09
C GLU A 97 15.12 -9.17 12.92
N PRO A 98 15.91 -9.41 13.99
CA PRO A 98 15.82 -10.61 14.80
C PRO A 98 14.41 -10.88 15.33
N PRO A 99 13.93 -12.14 15.26
CA PRO A 99 12.53 -12.43 15.53
C PRO A 99 12.20 -12.31 17.02
N SER A 100 11.24 -11.46 17.33
CA SER A 100 10.40 -11.55 18.53
C SER A 100 8.93 -11.80 18.10
N GLY A 101 8.18 -12.57 18.90
CA GLY A 101 6.74 -12.77 18.69
C GLY A 101 6.33 -13.50 17.39
N VAL A 102 5.02 -13.51 17.13
CA VAL A 102 4.39 -14.16 15.96
C VAL A 102 3.94 -13.11 14.95
N VAL A 103 4.34 -13.26 13.68
CA VAL A 103 3.91 -12.35 12.60
C VAL A 103 2.44 -12.54 12.31
N GLU A 104 1.66 -11.48 12.49
CA GLU A 104 0.24 -11.45 12.15
C GLU A 104 0.05 -10.97 10.71
N LEU A 105 0.66 -9.84 10.36
CA LEU A 105 0.54 -9.24 9.02
C LEU A 105 1.78 -8.42 8.65
N PHE A 106 1.81 -7.99 7.38
CA PHE A 106 2.84 -7.11 6.84
C PHE A 106 2.26 -5.72 6.60
N ALA A 107 3.09 -4.71 6.74
CA ALA A 107 2.75 -3.33 6.42
C ALA A 107 3.88 -2.66 5.64
N LEU A 108 3.53 -1.66 4.85
CA LEU A 108 4.47 -0.85 4.10
C LEU A 108 4.49 0.57 4.64
N THR A 109 5.65 1.22 4.56
CA THR A 109 5.77 2.67 4.74
C THR A 109 6.52 3.23 3.53
N PRO A 110 5.83 4.00 2.66
CA PRO A 110 6.46 4.70 1.54
C PRO A 110 7.62 5.60 1.98
N ILE A 111 8.68 5.65 1.19
CA ILE A 111 9.81 6.57 1.35
C ILE A 111 9.58 7.77 0.43
N ASP A 112 9.71 8.98 0.99
CA ASP A 112 9.45 10.26 0.33
C ASP A 112 8.12 10.31 -0.47
N PRO A 113 6.97 9.97 0.16
CA PRO A 113 5.69 9.88 -0.53
C PRO A 113 5.20 11.24 -1.05
N GLN A 114 4.65 11.21 -2.26
CA GLN A 114 3.86 12.30 -2.82
C GLN A 114 2.37 11.96 -2.69
N PHE A 115 1.58 12.94 -2.23
CA PHE A 115 0.14 12.79 -2.02
C PHE A 115 -0.60 13.71 -2.97
N THR A 116 -1.48 13.14 -3.78
CA THR A 116 -2.32 13.89 -4.73
C THR A 116 -3.78 13.55 -4.47
N PRO A 117 -4.71 14.53 -4.37
CA PRO A 117 -6.14 14.23 -4.33
C PRO A 117 -6.53 13.30 -5.49
N ALA A 118 -7.26 12.23 -5.22
CA ALA A 118 -7.43 11.16 -6.20
C ALA A 118 -8.18 11.64 -7.46
N THR A 119 -9.08 12.62 -7.35
CA THR A 119 -9.73 13.25 -8.50
C THR A 119 -8.77 14.00 -9.41
N GLN A 120 -7.81 14.73 -8.83
CA GLN A 120 -6.77 15.42 -9.58
C GLN A 120 -5.84 14.40 -10.24
N TRP A 121 -5.35 13.43 -9.48
CA TRP A 121 -4.46 12.39 -9.96
C TRP A 121 -5.07 11.59 -11.13
N LEU A 122 -6.37 11.24 -11.04
CA LEU A 122 -7.09 10.54 -12.10
C LEU A 122 -7.25 11.37 -13.38
N ALA A 123 -7.37 12.69 -13.27
CA ALA A 123 -7.47 13.60 -14.41
C ALA A 123 -6.14 13.66 -15.17
N ASP A 124 -5.02 13.66 -14.45
CA ASP A 124 -3.68 13.62 -15.05
C ASP A 124 -3.42 12.27 -15.74
N HIS A 125 -3.91 11.17 -15.15
CA HIS A 125 -3.84 9.81 -15.71
C HIS A 125 -4.96 9.47 -16.70
N ALA A 126 -5.80 10.43 -17.09
CA ALA A 126 -6.78 10.26 -18.18
C ALA A 126 -6.21 10.63 -19.55
N ARG A 127 -5.05 11.31 -19.59
CA ARG A 127 -4.52 11.98 -20.78
C ARG A 127 -3.39 11.25 -21.52
N ALA A 128 -3.14 9.97 -21.23
CA ALA A 128 -2.19 9.18 -22.01
C ALA A 128 -2.92 8.23 -22.98
N PRO A 129 -3.33 8.70 -24.17
CA PRO A 129 -3.53 7.82 -25.31
C PRO A 129 -2.14 7.48 -25.90
N HIS A 130 -1.82 6.19 -25.97
CA HIS A 130 -0.87 5.70 -26.97
C HIS A 130 -1.52 5.72 -28.35
#